data_AF-A0A392N396-F1
#
_entry.id   AF-A0A392N396-F1
#
_cell.length_a   1.000
_cell.length_b   1.000
_cell.length_c   1.000
_cell.angle_alpha   90.00
_cell.angle_beta   90.00
_cell.angle_gamma   90.00
#
_symmetry.space_group_name_H-M   'P 1'
#
loop_
_entity.id
_entity.type
_entity.pdbx_description
1 polymer ?
#
loop_
_entity_poly.entity_id
_entity_poly.type
_entity_poly.pdbx_seq_one_letter_code
_entity_poly.pdbx_strand_id
1 'polypeptide(L)'
;VRAKHKEVCLHKDSPLGETILECYNCGCRNVFLLGFISAKTESVVVLLCREPCLSVNALKDMNWDLSQWCPLIDDRCFLQWLVKIPSEQEQLRARQISAQQINKVEELWKTNPDASFEDLEKPGVDDEPQSVALKYEDAYQYQNVFAPLIKLEADYDK
;
A
#
# COMPACT_ATOMS: atom_id res chain seq x y z
N VAL A 1 -1.08 1.00 0.36
CA VAL A 1 -1.13 1.62 1.70
C VAL A 1 -2.10 2.79 1.75
N ARG A 2 -1.94 3.82 0.90
CA ARG A 2 -2.86 4.98 0.85
C ARG A 2 -4.30 4.62 0.57
N ALA A 3 -4.56 3.81 -0.46
CA ALA A 3 -5.87 3.25 -0.75
C ALA A 3 -6.44 2.30 0.34
N LYS A 4 -5.72 2.04 1.44
CA LYS A 4 -6.12 1.15 2.55
C LYS A 4 -6.47 -0.30 2.12
N HIS A 5 -6.13 -0.70 0.90
CA HIS A 5 -6.28 -2.08 0.40
C HIS A 5 -5.26 -3.04 1.02
N LYS A 6 -5.64 -4.31 1.10
CA LYS A 6 -4.87 -5.37 1.78
C LYS A 6 -4.74 -6.67 0.98
N GLU A 7 -5.51 -6.83 -0.09
CA GLU A 7 -5.57 -8.06 -0.88
C GLU A 7 -4.91 -7.83 -2.25
N VAL A 8 -4.24 -8.85 -2.77
CA VAL A 8 -3.56 -8.79 -4.08
C VAL A 8 -3.72 -10.12 -4.83
N CYS A 9 -3.63 -10.04 -6.16
CA CYS A 9 -3.57 -11.18 -7.05
C CYS A 9 -2.30 -11.07 -7.92
N LEU A 10 -1.58 -12.18 -8.07
CA LEU A 10 -0.43 -12.24 -8.96
C LEU A 10 -0.88 -12.31 -10.42
N HIS A 11 -0.02 -11.84 -11.32
CA HIS A 11 -0.29 -11.92 -12.75
C HIS A 11 -0.27 -13.38 -13.24
N LYS A 12 -1.06 -13.72 -14.26
CA LYS A 12 -1.08 -15.05 -14.90
C LYS A 12 0.28 -15.56 -15.38
N ASP A 13 1.18 -14.65 -15.76
CA ASP A 13 2.54 -14.97 -16.23
C ASP A 13 3.59 -14.92 -15.10
N SER A 14 3.15 -14.74 -13.85
CA SER A 14 4.01 -14.84 -12.65
C SER A 14 4.57 -16.25 -12.51
N PRO A 15 5.73 -16.45 -11.84
CA PRO A 15 6.23 -17.79 -11.50
C PRO A 15 5.21 -18.68 -10.76
N LEU A 16 4.23 -18.09 -10.09
CA LEU A 16 3.16 -18.79 -9.37
C LEU A 16 1.78 -18.71 -10.07
N GLY A 17 1.72 -18.20 -11.30
CA GLY A 17 0.47 -18.00 -12.03
C GLY A 17 -0.47 -16.96 -11.40
N GLU A 18 -1.71 -16.93 -11.90
CA GLU A 18 -2.77 -16.07 -11.38
C GLU A 18 -3.28 -16.61 -10.03
N THR A 19 -2.70 -16.08 -8.96
CA THR A 19 -2.92 -16.59 -7.60
C THR A 19 -3.26 -15.44 -6.66
N ILE A 20 -4.35 -15.59 -5.90
CA ILE A 20 -4.66 -14.71 -4.77
C ILE A 20 -3.81 -15.14 -3.58
N LEU A 21 -3.11 -14.19 -2.96
CA LEU A 21 -2.28 -14.48 -1.80
C LEU A 21 -3.16 -14.59 -0.55
N GLU A 22 -3.24 -15.79 0.02
CA GLU A 22 -4.04 -16.06 1.21
C GLU A 22 -3.37 -17.04 2.17
N CYS A 23 -3.73 -16.94 3.46
CA CYS A 23 -3.25 -17.83 4.50
C CYS A 23 -3.81 -19.23 4.30
N TYR A 24 -2.95 -20.24 4.25
CA TYR A 24 -3.33 -21.64 4.11
C TYR A 24 -4.30 -22.11 5.20
N ASN A 25 -4.13 -21.63 6.44
CA ASN A 25 -4.91 -22.09 7.58
C ASN A 25 -6.30 -21.43 7.71
N CYS A 26 -6.46 -20.16 7.33
CA CYS A 26 -7.70 -19.41 7.58
C CYS A 26 -8.25 -18.63 6.38
N GLY A 27 -7.57 -18.65 5.23
CA GLY A 27 -7.97 -17.90 4.03
C GLY A 27 -7.84 -16.38 4.14
N CYS A 28 -7.23 -15.85 5.21
CA CYS A 28 -7.00 -14.41 5.33
C CYS A 28 -6.12 -13.89 4.19
N ARG A 29 -6.52 -12.81 3.54
CA ARG A 29 -5.87 -12.22 2.35
C ARG A 29 -5.08 -10.95 2.63
N ASN A 30 -4.94 -10.57 3.89
CA ASN A 30 -4.21 -9.37 4.28
C ASN A 30 -2.70 -9.58 4.14
N VAL A 31 -2.11 -9.12 3.04
CA VAL A 31 -0.68 -9.31 2.74
C VAL A 31 0.27 -8.76 3.81
N PHE A 32 -0.17 -7.76 4.60
CA PHE A 32 0.62 -7.21 5.71
C PHE A 32 0.70 -8.15 6.92
N LEU A 33 -0.19 -9.13 7.01
CA LEU A 33 -0.21 -10.16 8.05
C LEU A 33 0.40 -11.47 7.55
N LEU A 34 0.49 -11.66 6.24
CA LEU A 34 1.01 -12.88 5.63
C LEU A 34 2.53 -12.92 5.65
N GLY A 35 3.04 -14.13 5.85
CA GLY A 35 4.42 -14.50 5.64
C GLY A 35 4.50 -15.93 5.15
N PHE A 36 5.72 -16.39 4.92
CA PHE A 36 5.99 -17.71 4.40
C PHE A 36 6.87 -18.53 5.34
N ILE A 37 6.74 -19.86 5.25
CA ILE A 37 7.66 -20.82 5.86
C ILE A 37 8.15 -21.74 4.73
N SER A 38 9.46 -21.96 4.65
CA SER A 38 10.03 -22.92 3.71
C SER A 38 10.09 -24.33 4.31
N ALA A 39 9.67 -25.33 3.54
CA ALA A 39 9.94 -26.71 3.90
C ALA A 39 11.40 -27.06 3.60
N LYS A 40 12.09 -27.73 4.54
CA LYS A 40 13.53 -28.06 4.41
C LYS A 40 13.83 -29.08 3.29
N THR A 41 12.84 -29.82 2.83
CA THR A 41 13.04 -31.00 1.97
C THR A 41 12.37 -30.91 0.60
N GLU A 42 11.48 -29.95 0.40
CA GLU A 42 10.80 -29.75 -0.87
C GLU A 42 10.70 -28.24 -1.08
N SER A 43 10.87 -27.74 -2.30
CA SER A 43 10.78 -26.29 -2.62
C SER A 43 9.36 -25.70 -2.44
N VAL A 44 8.59 -26.26 -1.52
CA VAL A 44 7.24 -25.89 -1.14
C VAL A 44 7.32 -24.75 -0.13
N VAL A 45 6.59 -23.69 -0.45
CA VAL A 45 6.43 -22.51 0.39
C VAL A 45 4.98 -22.45 0.83
N VAL A 46 4.75 -22.28 2.13
CA VAL A 46 3.40 -22.16 2.69
C VAL A 46 3.18 -20.75 3.21
N LEU A 47 2.04 -20.15 2.86
CA LEU A 47 1.63 -18.84 3.35
C LEU A 47 0.82 -18.97 4.64
N LEU A 48 1.23 -18.25 5.69
CA LEU A 48 0.55 -18.21 6.98
C LEU A 48 0.50 -16.79 7.54
N CYS A 49 -0.59 -16.49 8.25
CA CYS A 49 -0.69 -15.28 9.07
C CYS A 49 0.32 -15.33 10.22
N ARG A 50 0.95 -14.19 10.52
CA ARG A 50 1.78 -14.02 11.71
C ARG A 50 1.01 -14.32 13.00
N GLU A 51 -0.22 -13.84 13.08
CA GLU A 51 -1.14 -14.12 14.20
C GLU A 51 -2.56 -14.27 13.66
N PRO A 52 -3.41 -15.14 14.23
CA PRO A 52 -3.06 -16.15 15.23
C PRO A 52 -2.44 -17.42 14.59
N CYS A 53 -2.42 -17.55 13.26
CA CYS A 53 -2.17 -18.85 12.64
C CYS A 53 -0.79 -19.43 12.95
N LEU A 54 0.27 -18.60 13.03
CA LEU A 54 1.59 -19.07 13.39
C LEU A 54 1.67 -19.64 14.83
N SER A 55 0.78 -19.19 15.73
CA SER A 55 0.75 -19.62 17.14
C SER A 55 -0.20 -20.79 17.40
N VAL A 56 -0.98 -21.23 16.41
CA VAL A 56 -1.92 -22.35 16.55
C VAL A 56 -1.16 -23.68 16.57
N ASN A 57 -1.28 -24.41 17.69
CA ASN A 57 -0.64 -25.71 17.89
C ASN A 57 -1.04 -26.79 16.87
N ALA A 58 -2.19 -26.68 16.20
CA ALA A 58 -2.67 -27.65 15.20
C ALA A 58 -1.76 -27.76 13.96
N LEU A 59 -0.88 -26.78 13.72
CA LEU A 59 0.09 -26.81 12.62
C LEU A 59 1.39 -27.56 12.98
N LYS A 60 1.60 -27.94 14.24
CA LYS A 60 2.83 -28.63 14.69
C LYS A 60 2.97 -30.04 14.10
N ASP A 61 1.86 -30.68 13.76
CA ASP A 61 1.84 -32.02 13.15
C ASP A 61 2.31 -32.02 11.68
N MET A 62 2.43 -30.84 11.06
CA MET A 62 2.87 -30.66 9.67
C MET A 62 4.40 -30.61 9.50
N ASN A 63 5.17 -30.81 10.58
CA ASN A 63 6.64 -30.78 10.59
C ASN A 63 7.25 -29.47 10.04
N TRP A 64 6.52 -28.35 10.15
CA TRP A 64 7.01 -27.02 9.76
C TRP A 64 7.81 -26.38 10.89
N ASP A 65 8.95 -25.80 10.55
CA ASP A 65 9.73 -25.00 11.48
C ASP A 65 9.15 -23.59 11.55
N LEU A 66 8.18 -23.40 12.46
CA LEU A 66 7.45 -22.14 12.64
C LEU A 66 8.37 -20.96 12.99
N SER A 67 9.59 -21.24 13.48
CA SER A 67 10.59 -20.19 13.74
C SER A 67 11.13 -19.54 12.47
N GLN A 68 10.99 -20.19 11.32
CA GLN A 68 11.47 -19.71 10.02
C GLN A 68 10.46 -18.80 9.30
N TRP A 69 9.34 -18.46 9.94
CA TRP A 69 8.36 -17.55 9.35
C TRP A 69 9.00 -16.21 9.00
N CYS A 70 8.79 -15.76 7.77
CA CYS A 70 9.29 -14.50 7.24
C CYS A 70 8.15 -13.75 6.54
N PRO A 71 8.02 -12.41 6.71
CA PRO A 71 6.92 -11.65 6.12
C PRO A 71 7.00 -11.62 4.58
N LEU A 72 5.85 -11.53 3.90
CA LEU A 72 5.84 -11.38 2.43
C LEU A 72 6.27 -9.99 1.95
N ILE A 73 6.16 -8.99 2.83
CA ILE A 73 6.60 -7.62 2.60
C ILE A 73 7.82 -7.36 3.46
N ASP A 74 8.94 -7.02 2.83
CA ASP A 74 10.19 -6.65 3.46
C ASP A 74 10.73 -5.37 2.80
N ASP A 75 11.31 -4.48 3.61
CA ASP A 75 11.74 -3.13 3.21
C ASP A 75 10.75 -2.41 2.26
N ARG A 76 9.46 -2.40 2.66
CA ARG A 76 8.36 -1.71 1.95
C ARG A 76 8.04 -2.27 0.55
N CYS A 77 8.52 -3.46 0.18
CA CYS A 77 8.20 -4.12 -1.08
C CYS A 77 7.94 -5.63 -0.89
N PHE A 78 7.43 -6.31 -1.91
CA PHE A 78 7.26 -7.77 -1.88
C PHE A 78 8.61 -8.48 -2.07
N LEU A 79 8.74 -9.69 -1.52
CA LEU A 79 9.90 -10.55 -1.75
C LEU A 79 10.13 -10.82 -3.25
N GLN A 80 11.41 -10.81 -3.67
CA GLN A 80 11.80 -10.89 -5.09
C GLN A 80 11.38 -12.19 -5.79
N TRP A 81 11.31 -13.30 -5.05
CA TRP A 81 10.86 -14.59 -5.59
C TRP A 81 9.36 -14.61 -5.85
N LEU A 82 8.60 -13.75 -5.17
CA LEU A 82 7.15 -13.62 -5.30
C LEU A 82 6.79 -12.60 -6.38
N VAL A 83 7.45 -11.44 -6.36
CA VAL A 83 7.31 -10.36 -7.35
C VAL A 83 8.69 -9.87 -7.74
N LYS A 84 9.06 -10.02 -9.01
CA LYS A 84 10.38 -9.59 -9.51
C LYS A 84 10.52 -8.07 -9.39
N ILE A 85 11.70 -7.63 -8.99
CA ILE A 85 12.07 -6.21 -9.03
C ILE A 85 12.51 -5.87 -10.47
N PRO A 86 11.91 -4.85 -11.11
CA PRO A 86 12.35 -4.39 -12.43
C PRO A 86 13.82 -3.96 -12.42
N SER A 87 14.53 -4.18 -13.51
CA SER A 87 15.91 -3.74 -13.66
C SER A 87 16.02 -2.20 -13.68
N GLU A 88 17.21 -1.67 -13.41
CA GLU A 88 17.47 -0.23 -13.43
C GLU A 88 17.12 0.41 -14.79
N GLN A 89 17.41 -0.29 -15.90
CA GLN A 89 17.08 0.18 -17.24
C GLN A 89 15.56 0.28 -17.47
N GLU A 90 14.78 -0.66 -16.94
CA GLU A 90 13.32 -0.62 -17.01
C GLU A 90 12.76 0.51 -16.14
N GLN A 91 13.30 0.70 -14.94
CA GLN A 91 12.89 1.79 -14.03
C GLN A 91 13.20 3.17 -14.63
N LEU A 92 14.36 3.35 -15.28
CA LEU A 92 14.74 4.60 -15.94
C LEU A 92 13.87 4.93 -17.16
N ARG A 93 13.35 3.91 -17.85
CA ARG A 93 12.44 4.07 -19.00
C ARG A 93 10.99 4.32 -18.57
N ALA A 94 10.63 3.97 -17.35
CA ALA A 94 9.30 4.22 -16.82
C ALA A 94 9.06 5.72 -16.58
N ARG A 95 7.79 6.11 -16.43
CA ARG A 95 7.42 7.48 -16.03
C ARG A 95 8.02 7.76 -14.66
N GLN A 96 8.88 8.79 -14.58
CA GLN A 96 9.45 9.23 -13.32
C GLN A 96 8.39 9.99 -12.53
N ILE A 97 7.96 9.40 -11.42
CA ILE A 97 6.86 9.92 -10.60
C ILE A 97 7.37 10.23 -9.19
N SER A 98 7.04 11.42 -8.71
CA SER A 98 7.38 11.84 -7.34
C SER A 98 6.37 11.33 -6.32
N ALA A 99 6.78 11.25 -5.06
CA ALA A 99 5.86 10.91 -3.96
C ALA A 99 4.68 11.90 -3.86
N GLN A 100 4.87 13.19 -4.17
CA GLN A 100 3.79 14.17 -4.17
C GLN A 100 2.77 13.90 -5.29
N GLN A 101 3.23 13.54 -6.49
CA GLN A 101 2.35 13.17 -7.60
C GLN A 101 1.53 11.91 -7.28
N ILE A 102 2.15 10.90 -6.63
CA ILE A 102 1.44 9.71 -6.13
C ILE A 102 0.34 10.12 -5.14
N ASN A 103 0.61 11.05 -4.23
CA ASN A 103 -0.39 11.51 -3.26
C ASN A 103 -1.57 12.17 -3.96
N LYS A 104 -1.31 13.06 -4.92
CA LYS A 104 -2.36 13.77 -5.67
C LYS A 104 -3.22 12.80 -6.49
N VAL A 105 -2.62 11.82 -7.18
CA VAL A 105 -3.40 10.86 -8.00
C VAL A 105 -4.24 9.91 -7.13
N GLU A 106 -3.69 9.43 -6.00
CA GLU A 106 -4.43 8.59 -5.07
C GLU A 106 -5.61 9.33 -4.44
N GLU A 107 -5.48 10.64 -4.17
CA GLU A 107 -6.59 11.47 -3.71
C GLU A 107 -7.65 11.65 -4.80
N LEU A 108 -7.22 11.92 -6.03
CA LEU A 108 -8.12 12.08 -7.17
C LEU A 108 -8.93 10.79 -7.43
N TRP A 109 -8.29 9.62 -7.33
CA TRP A 109 -8.95 8.32 -7.51
C TRP A 109 -10.05 8.01 -6.49
N LYS A 110 -10.09 8.67 -5.34
CA LYS A 110 -11.22 8.53 -4.40
C LYS A 110 -12.54 9.02 -4.98
N THR A 111 -12.49 9.97 -5.91
CA THR A 111 -13.68 10.59 -6.53
C THR A 111 -13.81 10.26 -8.02
N ASN A 112 -12.68 10.05 -8.70
CA ASN A 112 -12.62 9.71 -10.11
C ASN A 112 -11.61 8.56 -10.35
N PRO A 113 -12.04 7.29 -10.22
CA PRO A 113 -11.16 6.13 -10.35
C PRO A 113 -10.47 5.98 -11.70
N ASP A 114 -11.05 6.56 -12.76
CA ASP A 114 -10.51 6.49 -14.12
C ASP A 114 -9.53 7.65 -14.44
N ALA A 115 -9.20 8.49 -13.45
CA ALA A 115 -8.28 9.59 -13.64
C ALA A 115 -6.88 9.12 -14.04
N SER A 116 -6.27 9.88 -14.92
CA SER A 116 -4.93 9.67 -15.46
C SER A 116 -3.94 10.67 -14.85
N PHE A 117 -2.65 10.48 -15.10
CA PHE A 117 -1.64 11.42 -14.61
C PHE A 117 -1.75 12.79 -15.30
N GLU A 118 -2.26 12.83 -16.52
CA GLU A 118 -2.50 14.05 -17.28
C GLU A 118 -3.58 14.94 -16.61
N ASP A 119 -4.47 14.35 -15.82
CA ASP A 119 -5.50 15.09 -15.08
C ASP A 119 -4.92 15.88 -13.89
N LEU A 120 -3.71 15.55 -13.42
CA LEU A 120 -3.02 16.31 -12.38
C LEU A 120 -2.53 17.68 -12.87
N GLU A 121 -2.37 17.87 -14.19
CA GLU A 121 -1.87 19.10 -14.80
C GLU A 121 -2.99 20.09 -15.12
N LYS A 122 -4.26 19.73 -14.86
CA LYS A 122 -5.41 20.60 -15.15
C LYS A 122 -5.44 21.80 -14.16
N PRO A 123 -5.62 23.03 -14.67
CA PRO A 123 -5.76 24.21 -13.81
C PRO A 123 -6.98 24.06 -12.89
N GLY A 124 -6.80 24.35 -11.59
CA GLY A 124 -7.82 24.21 -10.55
C GLY A 124 -7.64 23.02 -9.59
N VAL A 125 -6.63 22.16 -9.81
CA VAL A 125 -6.28 21.05 -8.89
C VAL A 125 -5.36 21.51 -7.75
N ASP A 126 -4.85 22.75 -7.80
CA ASP A 126 -3.86 23.32 -6.87
C ASP A 126 -4.38 24.59 -6.18
N ASP A 127 -5.60 24.55 -5.65
CA ASP A 127 -6.08 25.60 -4.75
C ASP A 127 -5.46 25.37 -3.35
N GLU A 128 -4.16 25.66 -3.23
CA GLU A 128 -3.49 25.65 -1.93
C GLU A 128 -4.10 26.75 -1.04
N PRO A 129 -4.45 26.42 0.22
CA PRO A 129 -5.03 27.40 1.13
C PRO A 129 -4.06 28.55 1.39
N GLN A 130 -4.60 29.74 1.60
CA GLN A 130 -3.79 30.92 1.90
C GLN A 130 -2.94 30.70 3.16
N SER A 131 -1.65 31.05 3.09
CA SER A 131 -0.73 30.97 4.23
C SER A 131 -1.17 31.84 5.41
N VAL A 132 -0.90 31.35 6.62
CA VAL A 132 -1.16 32.11 7.85
C VAL A 132 -0.29 33.36 7.95
N ALA A 133 -0.87 34.45 8.44
CA ALA A 133 -0.18 35.71 8.68
C ALA A 133 0.01 35.98 10.18
N LEU A 134 0.98 36.83 10.53
CA LEU A 134 1.20 37.28 11.91
C LEU A 134 0.14 38.28 12.40
N LYS A 135 -0.51 38.99 11.47
CA LYS A 135 -1.54 40.00 11.74
C LYS A 135 -2.63 39.89 10.67
N TYR A 136 -3.87 40.14 11.07
CA TYR A 136 -5.04 40.15 10.19
C TYR A 136 -5.73 41.50 10.30
N GLU A 137 -6.33 41.96 9.21
CA GLU A 137 -7.06 43.22 9.09
C GLU A 137 -8.32 43.20 9.98
N ASP A 138 -9.02 42.08 10.00
CA ASP A 138 -10.20 41.86 10.83
C ASP A 138 -10.45 40.37 11.11
N ALA A 139 -11.52 40.08 11.87
CA ALA A 139 -11.92 38.73 12.19
C ALA A 139 -12.42 37.93 10.97
N TYR A 140 -12.93 38.58 9.93
CA TYR A 140 -13.37 37.93 8.70
C TYR A 140 -12.19 37.41 7.90
N GLN A 141 -11.11 38.20 7.77
CA GLN A 141 -9.88 37.76 7.13
C GLN A 141 -9.26 36.57 7.89
N TYR A 142 -9.24 36.62 9.23
CA TYR A 142 -8.79 35.49 10.05
C TYR A 142 -9.61 34.23 9.77
N GLN A 143 -10.94 34.34 9.75
CA GLN A 143 -11.83 33.21 9.45
C GLN A 143 -11.60 32.66 8.04
N ASN A 144 -11.45 33.53 7.03
CA ASN A 144 -11.24 33.12 5.64
C ASN A 144 -9.91 32.37 5.43
N VAL A 145 -8.87 32.67 6.22
CA VAL A 145 -7.59 31.95 6.19
C VAL A 145 -7.66 30.63 6.97
N PHE A 146 -8.23 30.63 8.19
CA PHE A 146 -8.22 29.44 9.05
C PHE A 146 -9.33 28.43 8.74
N ALA A 147 -10.51 28.86 8.27
CA ALA A 147 -11.62 27.94 8.01
C ALA A 147 -11.28 26.88 6.95
N PRO A 148 -10.61 27.20 5.82
CA PRO A 148 -10.12 26.20 4.88
C PRO A 148 -9.12 25.23 5.51
N LEU A 149 -8.19 25.71 6.35
CA LEU A 149 -7.19 24.87 7.02
C LEU A 149 -7.85 23.88 8.00
N ILE A 150 -8.78 24.36 8.81
CA ILE A 150 -9.55 23.52 9.74
C ILE A 150 -10.37 22.49 8.97
N LYS A 151 -10.99 22.89 7.85
CA LYS A 151 -11.74 21.99 7.00
C LYS A 151 -10.84 20.92 6.38
N LEU A 152 -9.67 21.29 5.87
CA LEU A 152 -8.69 20.36 5.31
C LEU A 152 -8.24 19.33 6.37
N GLU A 153 -7.99 19.76 7.60
CA GLU A 153 -7.63 18.85 8.69
C GLU A 153 -8.80 17.91 9.05
N ALA A 154 -10.02 18.45 9.13
CA ALA A 154 -11.22 17.66 9.42
C ALA A 154 -11.55 16.66 8.31
N ASP A 155 -11.34 17.03 7.05
CA ASP A 155 -11.51 16.15 5.89
C ASP A 155 -10.40 15.08 5.83
N TYR A 156 -9.19 15.39 6.30
CA TYR A 156 -8.07 14.44 6.38
C TYR A 156 -8.22 13.39 7.50
N ASP A 157 -8.76 13.78 8.65
CA ASP A 157 -8.97 12.87 9.80
C ASP A 157 -10.06 11.80 9.55
N LYS A 158 -10.95 12.06 8.59
CA LYS A 158 -12.10 11.20 8.25
C LYS A 158 -11.74 9.98 7.39
#